data_AF-A0A9W4TLH7-F1
#
_entry.id   AF-A0A9W4TLH7-F1
#
_cell.length_a   1.000
_cell.length_b   1.000
_cell.length_c   1.000
_cell.angle_alpha   90.00
_cell.angle_beta   90.00
_cell.angle_gamma   90.00
#
_symmetry.space_group_name_H-M   'P 1'
#
loop_
_entity.id
_entity.type
_entity.pdbx_description
1 polymer ?
#
loop_
_entity_poly.entity_id
_entity_poly.type
_entity_poly.pdbx_seq_one_letter_code
_entity_poly.pdbx_strand_id
1 'polypeptide(L)'
;MMLSEKIRVSLRNEITNFHLCADLNSIEQKLNSYIKRLIPKINSQDLNNWRVLILIVIRNTDAIGIFKRSRRYPSDHTYEMSISIPIPDEQQASYGSHKASIGFFNALNDKFYILEPNFKDYDRLD
;
A
#
# COMPACT_ATOMS: atom_id res chain seq x y z
N MET A 1 25.40 -13.17 0.94
CA MET A 1 24.18 -12.87 0.17
C MET A 1 23.01 -12.88 1.15
N MET A 2 22.48 -11.72 1.55
CA MET A 2 21.34 -11.69 2.47
C MET A 2 20.13 -12.37 1.81
N LEU A 3 19.51 -13.31 2.52
CA LEU A 3 18.23 -13.88 2.12
C LEU A 3 17.22 -12.73 2.03
N SER A 4 16.81 -12.39 0.81
CA SER A 4 15.71 -11.47 0.59
C SER A 4 14.45 -12.01 1.27
N GLU A 5 13.76 -11.15 2.01
CA GLU A 5 12.59 -11.51 2.82
C GLU A 5 11.51 -12.20 1.98
N LYS A 6 10.86 -13.24 2.53
CA LYS A 6 9.79 -13.98 1.83
C LYS A 6 8.57 -13.11 1.55
N ILE A 7 8.31 -12.13 2.39
CA ILE A 7 7.21 -11.18 2.25
C ILE A 7 7.80 -9.78 2.43
N ARG A 8 7.54 -8.89 1.48
CA ARG A 8 7.97 -7.48 1.56
C ARG A 8 6.85 -6.56 1.10
N VAL A 9 6.92 -5.31 1.56
CA VAL A 9 6.05 -4.22 1.12
C VAL A 9 6.87 -3.28 0.23
N SER A 10 6.28 -2.83 -0.87
CA SER A 10 6.80 -1.70 -1.66
C SER A 10 5.74 -0.63 -1.74
N LEU A 11 6.14 0.62 -1.55
CA LEU A 11 5.29 1.79 -1.62
C LEU A 11 5.57 2.56 -2.90
N ARG A 12 4.51 2.84 -3.65
CA ARG A 12 4.52 3.73 -4.81
C ARG A 12 3.56 4.87 -4.59
N ASN A 13 3.81 5.95 -5.31
CA ASN A 13 2.99 7.15 -5.27
C ASN A 13 2.72 7.61 -6.70
N GLU A 14 1.45 7.92 -6.96
CA GLU A 14 0.97 8.51 -8.21
C GLU A 14 0.41 9.92 -8.02
N ILE A 15 0.44 10.45 -6.79
CA ILE A 15 0.06 11.82 -6.48
C ILE A 15 1.23 12.75 -6.79
N THR A 16 0.98 13.83 -7.53
CA THR A 16 2.06 14.72 -7.96
C THR A 16 2.66 15.46 -6.76
N ASN A 17 3.99 15.50 -6.69
CA ASN A 17 4.74 16.20 -5.64
C ASN A 17 4.39 15.77 -4.20
N PHE A 18 3.94 14.52 -4.00
CA PHE A 18 3.58 13.99 -2.68
C PHE A 18 4.79 13.81 -1.74
N HIS A 19 6.00 13.68 -2.28
CA HIS A 19 7.24 13.65 -1.50
C HIS A 19 7.46 14.93 -0.66
N LEU A 20 6.78 16.04 -1.00
CA LEU A 20 6.81 17.26 -0.19
C LEU A 20 5.90 17.19 1.04
N CYS A 21 5.00 16.21 1.10
CA CYS A 21 4.06 16.01 2.20
C CYS A 21 4.45 14.83 3.09
N ALA A 22 5.12 13.82 2.54
CA ALA A 22 5.47 12.62 3.27
C ALA A 22 6.78 11.99 2.78
N ASP A 23 7.56 11.45 3.71
CA ASP A 23 8.72 10.62 3.42
C ASP A 23 8.28 9.18 3.11
N LEU A 24 8.19 8.87 1.82
CA LEU A 24 7.80 7.55 1.33
C LEU A 24 8.77 6.44 1.74
N ASN A 25 10.07 6.73 1.88
CA ASN A 25 11.06 5.74 2.28
C ASN A 25 10.86 5.37 3.76
N SER A 26 10.65 6.37 4.62
CA SER A 26 10.34 6.16 6.03
C SER A 26 9.04 5.36 6.21
N ILE A 27 8.00 5.67 5.43
CA ILE A 27 6.74 4.91 5.46
C ILE A 27 6.96 3.47 4.99
N GLU A 28 7.67 3.25 3.87
CA GLU A 28 7.96 1.91 3.37
C GLU A 28 8.76 1.07 4.40
N GLN A 29 9.73 1.68 5.09
CA GLN A 29 10.48 1.02 6.16
C GLN A 29 9.59 0.65 7.36
N LYS A 30 8.69 1.54 7.78
CA LYS A 30 7.71 1.27 8.84
C LYS A 30 6.76 0.14 8.44
N LEU A 31 6.28 0.11 7.20
CA LEU A 31 5.42 -0.95 6.66
C LEU A 31 6.16 -2.30 6.61
N ASN A 32 7.41 -2.32 6.15
CA ASN A 32 8.24 -3.53 6.17
C ASN A 32 8.54 -4.00 7.60
N SER A 33 8.72 -3.08 8.55
CA SER A 33 8.87 -3.44 9.97
C SER A 33 7.57 -4.01 10.55
N TYR A 34 6.43 -3.46 10.14
CA TYR A 34 5.11 -3.95 10.54
C TYR A 34 4.83 -5.35 9.97
N ILE A 35 5.08 -5.59 8.68
CA ILE A 35 4.81 -6.90 8.07
C ILE A 35 5.65 -8.01 8.69
N LYS A 36 6.90 -7.73 9.10
CA LYS A 36 7.74 -8.70 9.81
C LYS A 36 7.09 -9.25 11.07
N ARG A 37 6.34 -8.42 11.81
CA ARG A 37 5.57 -8.83 12.99
C ARG A 37 4.36 -9.69 12.64
N LEU A 38 3.87 -9.59 11.41
CA LEU A 38 2.74 -10.38 10.90
C LEU A 38 3.17 -11.69 10.22
N ILE A 39 4.43 -11.83 9.77
CA ILE A 39 4.93 -13.05 9.13
C ILE A 39 4.57 -14.32 9.90
N PRO A 40 4.70 -14.40 11.25
CA PRO A 40 4.33 -15.60 12.00
C PRO A 40 2.84 -15.98 11.90
N LYS A 41 1.97 -15.03 11.53
CA LYS A 41 0.53 -15.25 11.34
C LYS A 41 0.18 -15.67 9.91
N ILE A 42 1.16 -15.66 9.01
CA ILE A 42 0.98 -15.99 7.59
C ILE A 42 1.61 -17.37 7.37
N ASN A 43 0.91 -18.26 6.65
CA ASN A 43 1.48 -19.53 6.24
C ASN A 43 2.54 -19.33 5.14
N SER A 44 3.73 -18.89 5.53
CA SER A 44 4.86 -18.63 4.64
C SER A 44 5.59 -19.92 4.19
N GLN A 45 5.21 -21.08 4.75
CA GLN A 45 5.75 -22.38 4.36
C GLN A 45 5.22 -22.78 2.98
N ASP A 46 3.93 -22.55 2.72
CA ASP A 46 3.26 -22.82 1.44
C ASP A 46 3.83 -22.01 0.28
N LEU A 47 4.58 -20.94 0.57
CA LEU A 47 5.24 -20.14 -0.46
C LEU A 47 6.40 -20.88 -1.14
N ASN A 48 6.92 -21.99 -0.59
CA ASN A 48 8.07 -22.71 -1.16
C ASN A 48 9.23 -21.75 -1.48
N ASN A 49 9.73 -21.75 -2.74
CA ASN A 49 10.75 -20.83 -3.24
C ASN A 49 10.18 -19.48 -3.72
N TRP A 50 8.85 -19.30 -3.67
CA TRP A 50 8.18 -18.05 -4.02
C TRP A 50 8.21 -17.04 -2.88
N ARG A 51 8.00 -15.79 -3.27
CA ARG A 51 7.93 -14.61 -2.42
C ARG A 51 6.63 -13.86 -2.66
N VAL A 52 6.25 -13.05 -1.69
CA VAL A 52 5.11 -12.15 -1.77
C VAL A 52 5.61 -10.70 -1.76
N LEU A 53 5.18 -9.94 -2.75
CA LEU A 53 5.28 -8.50 -2.80
C LEU A 53 3.90 -7.90 -2.53
N ILE A 54 3.77 -7.13 -1.46
CA ILE A 54 2.60 -6.27 -1.24
C ILE A 54 2.95 -4.92 -1.85
N LEU A 55 2.36 -4.60 -2.99
CA LEU A 55 2.51 -3.32 -3.66
C LEU A 55 1.41 -2.37 -3.19
N ILE A 56 1.77 -1.36 -2.42
CA ILE A 56 0.86 -0.29 -2.03
C ILE A 56 1.06 0.89 -2.98
N VAL A 57 -0.01 1.40 -3.55
CA VAL A 57 0.00 2.57 -4.42
C VAL A 57 -0.87 3.66 -3.81
N ILE A 58 -0.22 4.75 -3.39
CA ILE A 58 -0.89 5.98 -2.99
C ILE A 58 -1.35 6.69 -4.26
N ARG A 59 -2.65 6.92 -4.39
CA ARG A 59 -3.24 7.57 -5.57
C ARG A 59 -4.53 8.30 -5.26
N ASN A 60 -4.91 9.21 -6.16
CA ASN A 60 -6.20 9.88 -6.12
C ASN A 60 -7.32 8.87 -6.52
N THR A 61 -8.07 8.39 -5.53
CA THR A 61 -9.12 7.36 -5.66
C THR A 61 -10.18 7.57 -4.58
N ASP A 62 -11.33 6.89 -4.71
CA ASP A 62 -12.49 7.04 -3.81
C ASP A 62 -12.41 6.21 -2.53
N ALA A 63 -11.71 5.07 -2.55
CA ALA A 63 -11.63 4.17 -1.41
C ALA A 63 -10.33 3.34 -1.39
N ILE A 64 -10.13 2.54 -0.34
CA ILE A 64 -9.03 1.57 -0.30
C ILE A 64 -9.43 0.36 -1.15
N GLY A 65 -8.59 0.02 -2.13
CA GLY A 65 -8.87 -1.06 -3.07
C GLY A 65 -7.82 -2.16 -3.00
N ILE A 66 -8.20 -3.36 -2.58
CA ILE A 66 -7.35 -4.55 -2.69
C ILE A 66 -7.65 -5.23 -4.02
N PHE A 67 -6.66 -5.35 -4.90
CA PHE A 67 -6.87 -5.96 -6.21
C PHE A 67 -7.21 -7.44 -6.05
N LYS A 68 -8.33 -7.89 -6.65
CA LYS A 68 -8.82 -9.28 -6.52
C LYS A 68 -7.88 -10.32 -7.11
N ARG A 69 -7.06 -9.92 -8.09
CA ARG A 69 -6.13 -10.81 -8.80
C ARG A 69 -4.69 -10.51 -8.39
N SER A 70 -3.96 -11.53 -7.94
CA SER A 70 -2.51 -11.41 -7.79
C SER A 70 -1.83 -11.40 -9.17
N ARG A 71 -0.74 -10.64 -9.33
CA ARG A 71 0.18 -10.82 -10.47
C ARG A 71 1.25 -11.85 -10.10
N ARG A 72 1.76 -12.56 -11.10
CA ARG A 72 2.84 -13.52 -10.93
C ARG A 72 4.02 -13.08 -11.79
N TYR A 73 5.19 -13.09 -11.19
CA TYR A 73 6.48 -12.85 -11.85
C TYR A 73 7.31 -14.13 -11.73
N PRO A 74 7.17 -15.08 -12.68
CA PRO A 74 7.80 -16.40 -12.57
C PRO A 74 9.33 -16.35 -12.57
N SER A 75 9.94 -15.43 -13.31
CA SER A 75 11.40 -15.22 -13.34
C SER A 75 11.96 -14.92 -11.95
N ASP A 76 11.18 -14.19 -11.15
CA ASP A 76 11.59 -13.67 -9.84
C ASP A 76 10.97 -14.49 -8.70
N HIS A 77 10.25 -15.57 -9.04
CA HIS A 77 9.40 -16.35 -8.13
C HIS A 77 8.56 -15.46 -7.20
N THR A 78 7.90 -14.43 -7.74
CA THR A 78 7.18 -13.44 -6.92
C THR A 78 5.69 -13.39 -7.24
N TYR A 79 4.86 -13.44 -6.21
CA TYR A 79 3.45 -13.08 -6.24
C TYR A 79 3.29 -11.63 -5.80
N GLU A 80 2.65 -10.80 -6.61
CA GLU A 80 2.32 -9.42 -6.24
C GLU A 80 0.83 -9.32 -5.87
N MET A 81 0.58 -8.74 -4.69
CA MET A 81 -0.73 -8.30 -4.25
C MET A 81 -0.74 -6.77 -4.25
N SER A 82 -1.64 -6.15 -5.01
CA SER A 82 -1.69 -4.70 -5.15
C SER A 82 -2.80 -4.11 -4.27
N ILE A 83 -2.49 -3.02 -3.58
CA ILE A 83 -3.41 -2.24 -2.75
C ILE A 83 -3.37 -0.79 -3.23
N SER A 84 -4.51 -0.24 -3.56
CA SER A 84 -4.72 1.18 -3.85
C SER A 84 -5.18 1.88 -2.57
N ILE A 85 -4.53 2.98 -2.20
CA ILE A 85 -4.88 3.73 -0.99
C ILE A 85 -5.04 5.22 -1.33
N PRO A 86 -6.18 5.85 -0.97
CA PRO A 86 -6.35 7.29 -0.99
C PRO A 86 -5.72 7.93 0.24
N ILE A 87 -5.32 9.19 0.12
CA ILE A 87 -4.98 10.04 1.27
C ILE A 87 -6.10 11.07 1.47
N PRO A 88 -6.37 11.51 2.70
CA PRO A 88 -7.38 12.54 2.93
C PRO A 88 -6.93 13.89 2.39
N ASP A 89 -7.89 14.69 1.95
CA ASP A 89 -7.69 16.14 1.82
C ASP A 89 -7.89 16.86 3.16
N GLU A 90 -7.62 18.17 3.16
CA GLU A 90 -7.71 19.04 4.34
C GLU A 90 -9.14 19.18 4.91
N GLN A 91 -10.17 18.79 4.16
CA GLN A 91 -11.56 18.76 4.64
C GLN A 91 -11.90 17.43 5.31
N GLN A 92 -11.24 16.34 4.92
CA GLN A 92 -11.49 15.00 5.40
C GLN A 92 -10.75 14.67 6.71
N ALA A 93 -9.54 15.19 6.90
CA ALA A 93 -8.75 15.03 8.13
C ALA A 93 -7.74 16.18 8.31
N SER A 94 -7.32 16.45 9.55
CA SER A 94 -6.33 17.49 9.89
C SER A 94 -4.93 17.19 9.34
N TYR A 95 -4.59 15.91 9.18
CA TYR A 95 -3.36 15.47 8.51
C TYR A 95 -3.50 15.35 6.98
N GLY A 96 -4.65 15.74 6.44
CA GLY A 96 -4.92 15.73 5.01
C GLY A 96 -4.06 16.72 4.23
N SER A 97 -4.01 16.53 2.92
CA SER A 97 -3.22 17.38 2.02
C SER A 97 -4.05 17.83 0.83
N HIS A 98 -4.01 19.12 0.47
CA HIS A 98 -4.55 19.58 -0.82
C HIS A 98 -3.98 18.84 -2.03
N LYS A 99 -2.82 18.16 -1.88
CA LYS A 99 -2.24 17.34 -2.94
C LYS A 99 -3.01 16.05 -3.19
N ALA A 100 -3.86 15.60 -2.26
CA ALA A 100 -4.69 14.40 -2.39
C ALA A 100 -5.49 14.36 -3.70
N SER A 101 -5.98 15.51 -4.15
CA SER A 101 -6.76 15.68 -5.36
C SER A 101 -5.92 16.00 -6.61
N ILE A 102 -4.61 16.19 -6.47
CA ILE A 102 -3.71 16.55 -7.57
C ILE A 102 -3.20 15.29 -8.28
N GLY A 103 -3.90 14.93 -9.35
CA GLY A 103 -3.54 13.83 -10.24
C GLY A 103 -4.77 13.26 -10.95
N PHE A 104 -4.55 12.23 -11.77
CA PHE A 104 -5.67 11.51 -12.40
C PHE A 104 -6.46 10.76 -11.34
N PHE A 105 -7.74 11.12 -11.21
CA PHE A 105 -8.68 10.38 -10.39
C PHE A 105 -8.94 9.01 -11.01
N ASN A 106 -8.73 7.95 -10.22
CA ASN A 106 -8.96 6.57 -10.62
C ASN A 106 -10.01 5.96 -9.70
N ALA A 107 -11.28 5.99 -10.12
CA ALA A 107 -12.36 5.31 -9.40
C ALA A 107 -12.07 3.81 -9.30
N LEU A 108 -12.28 3.24 -8.11
CA LEU A 108 -12.25 1.79 -7.98
C LEU A 108 -13.43 1.16 -8.75
N ASN A 109 -13.23 -0.09 -9.18
CA ASN A 109 -14.23 -0.84 -9.93
C ASN A 109 -14.33 -2.28 -9.40
N ASP A 110 -15.09 -3.12 -10.11
CA ASP A 110 -15.36 -4.51 -9.78
C ASP A 110 -14.11 -5.40 -9.64
N LYS A 111 -12.94 -4.95 -10.10
CA LYS A 111 -11.65 -5.65 -9.94
C LYS A 111 -11.08 -5.56 -8.52
N PHE A 112 -11.68 -4.74 -7.65
CA PHE A 112 -11.19 -4.50 -6.29
C PHE A 112 -12.16 -5.05 -5.24
N TYR A 113 -11.60 -5.53 -4.13
CA TYR A 113 -12.30 -5.52 -2.86
C TYR A 113 -12.16 -4.11 -2.28
N ILE A 114 -13.28 -3.46 -2.02
CA ILE A 114 -13.33 -2.05 -1.61
C ILE A 114 -13.51 -1.99 -0.09
N LEU A 115 -12.70 -1.14 0.54
CA LEU A 115 -12.75 -0.83 1.96
C LEU A 115 -12.86 0.69 2.11
N GLU A 116 -13.82 1.14 2.91
CA GLU A 116 -13.98 2.56 3.21
C GLU A 116 -12.78 3.07 4.02
N PRO A 117 -12.13 4.17 3.60
CA PRO A 117 -11.06 4.77 4.37
C PRO A 117 -11.63 5.43 5.62
N ASN A 118 -11.09 5.08 6.78
CA ASN A 118 -11.46 5.73 8.03
C ASN A 118 -10.44 6.81 8.37
N PHE A 119 -10.51 7.98 7.73
CA PHE A 119 -9.53 9.03 7.97
C PHE A 119 -9.66 9.69 9.35
N LYS A 120 -10.89 9.83 9.85
CA LYS A 120 -11.19 10.55 11.10
C LYS A 120 -10.57 9.88 12.34
N ASP A 121 -10.52 8.55 12.36
CA ASP A 121 -9.99 7.83 13.53
C ASP A 121 -8.45 7.91 13.63
N TYR A 122 -7.78 8.43 12.61
CA TYR A 122 -6.32 8.55 12.53
C TYR A 122 -5.85 10.00 12.73
N ASP A 123 -6.77 10.92 13.04
CA ASP A 123 -6.51 12.35 13.14
C ASP A 123 -5.68 12.77 14.38
N ARG A 124 -5.38 11.80 15.25
CA ARG A 124 -4.66 11.98 16.53
C ARG A 124 -3.68 10.85 16.84
N LEU A 125 -3.13 10.23 15.81
CA LEU A 125 -2.07 9.24 16.01
C LEU A 125 -0.74 9.98 16.12
N ASP A 126 -0.34 10.19 17.37
CA ASP A 126 1.01 10.65 17.75
C ASP A 126 2.10 9.65 17.31
#